data_AF-A0A0K8PDW9-F1
#
_entry.id   AF-A0A0K8PDW9-F1
#
_cell.length_a   1.000
_cell.length_b   1.000
_cell.length_c   1.000
_cell.angle_alpha   90.00
_cell.angle_beta   90.00
_cell.angle_gamma   90.00
#
_symmetry.space_group_name_H-M   'P 1'
#
loop_
_entity.id
_entity.type
_entity.pdbx_description
1 polymer ?
#
loop_
_entity_poly.entity_id
_entity_poly.type
_entity_poly.pdbx_seq_one_letter_code
_entity_poly.pdbx_strand_id
1 'polypeptide(L)'
;MTVGPVESFDGVWLRLSATERATCRITAKLAAMEAGLHRPASPALSPALVEGDSIAYLTLERTAEDPETEPRFRLGAVGYGPAGADLAERICAQIRAWSPTRTAEPVVTAYPADTPDSDLADGSVIDRPSVRLVISY
;
A
#
# COMPACT_ATOMS: atom_id res chain seq x y z
N MET A 1 -11.36 -2.74 6.68
CA MET A 1 -11.57 -1.30 6.93
C MET A 1 -12.34 -0.70 5.76
N THR A 2 -13.13 0.37 5.98
CA THR A 2 -13.77 1.13 4.90
C THR A 2 -13.33 2.59 4.86
N VAL A 3 -13.33 3.19 3.67
CA VAL A 3 -13.10 4.62 3.41
C VAL A 3 -14.33 5.25 2.74
N GLY A 4 -14.51 6.55 2.92
CA GLY A 4 -15.52 7.35 2.23
C GLY A 4 -15.19 7.58 0.74
N PRO A 5 -16.12 8.16 -0.04
CA PRO A 5 -15.96 8.32 -1.49
C PRO A 5 -14.86 9.31 -1.90
N VAL A 6 -14.53 10.26 -1.03
CA VAL A 6 -13.48 11.27 -1.22
C VAL A 6 -12.37 11.17 -0.19
N GLU A 7 -12.39 10.14 0.66
CA GLU A 7 -11.36 9.90 1.67
C GLU A 7 -10.12 9.29 1.00
N SER A 8 -8.99 9.99 1.07
CA SER A 8 -7.72 9.46 0.54
C SER A 8 -7.25 8.27 1.37
N PHE A 9 -6.69 7.29 0.68
CA PHE A 9 -5.98 6.15 1.25
C PHE A 9 -4.53 6.07 0.76
N ASP A 10 -3.98 7.17 0.23
CA ASP A 10 -2.62 7.24 -0.30
C ASP A 10 -1.56 6.94 0.78
N GLY A 11 -1.90 7.18 2.04
CA GLY A 11 -1.08 6.78 3.18
C GLY A 11 -0.74 5.27 3.20
N VAL A 12 -1.63 4.41 2.68
CA VAL A 12 -1.35 2.97 2.53
C VAL A 12 -0.24 2.74 1.51
N TRP A 13 -0.26 3.46 0.38
CA TRP A 13 0.80 3.37 -0.63
C TRP A 13 2.15 3.78 -0.04
N LEU A 14 2.19 4.93 0.63
CA LEU A 14 3.42 5.43 1.19
C LEU A 14 4.00 4.44 2.21
N ARG A 15 3.16 3.86 3.08
CA ARG A 15 3.58 2.83 4.03
C ARG A 15 4.16 1.61 3.33
N LEU A 16 3.50 1.10 2.28
CA LEU A 16 4.03 0.00 1.47
C LEU A 16 5.42 0.37 0.92
N SER A 17 5.54 1.54 0.30
CA SER A 17 6.81 1.99 -0.29
C SER A 17 7.94 2.17 0.73
N ALA A 18 7.60 2.53 1.97
CA ALA A 18 8.55 2.72 3.06
C ALA A 18 8.99 1.40 3.71
N THR A 19 8.07 0.44 3.86
CA THR A 19 8.26 -0.74 4.72
C THR A 19 8.45 -2.04 3.95
N GLU A 20 7.98 -2.11 2.69
CA GLU A 20 7.98 -3.33 1.90
C GLU A 20 8.88 -3.18 0.66
N ARG A 21 10.02 -3.89 0.66
CA ARG A 21 10.99 -3.86 -0.46
C ARG A 21 10.42 -4.38 -1.78
N ALA A 22 9.42 -5.25 -1.71
CA ALA A 22 8.73 -5.82 -2.86
C ALA A 22 7.72 -4.85 -3.50
N THR A 23 7.59 -3.62 -2.98
CA THR A 23 6.60 -2.66 -3.48
C THR A 23 6.88 -2.28 -4.92
N CYS A 24 5.84 -2.41 -5.73
CA CYS A 24 5.78 -1.91 -7.09
C CYS A 24 4.38 -1.35 -7.38
N ARG A 25 4.14 -1.07 -8.66
CA ARG A 25 2.85 -0.58 -9.15
C ARG A 25 2.42 -1.40 -10.35
N ILE A 26 1.14 -1.74 -10.41
CA ILE A 26 0.54 -2.39 -11.57
C ILE A 26 -0.45 -1.51 -12.30
N THR A 27 -0.62 -1.81 -13.58
CA THR A 27 -1.73 -1.32 -14.40
C THR A 27 -2.58 -2.52 -14.79
N ALA A 28 -3.82 -2.57 -14.33
CA ALA A 28 -4.79 -3.57 -14.76
C ALA A 28 -5.33 -3.19 -16.14
N LYS A 29 -5.05 -4.03 -17.13
CA LYS A 29 -5.61 -3.89 -18.48
C LYS A 29 -7.10 -4.22 -18.45
N LEU A 30 -7.88 -3.56 -19.30
CA LEU A 30 -9.32 -3.79 -19.42
C LEU A 30 -9.66 -5.28 -19.61
N ALA A 31 -8.96 -5.97 -20.50
CA ALA A 31 -9.16 -7.40 -20.74
C ALA A 31 -8.98 -8.26 -19.48
N ALA A 32 -8.08 -7.89 -18.56
CA ALA A 32 -7.91 -8.62 -17.30
C ALA A 32 -9.11 -8.37 -16.36
N MET A 33 -9.61 -7.14 -16.30
CA MET A 33 -10.81 -6.81 -15.52
C MET A 33 -12.05 -7.53 -16.07
N GLU A 34 -12.22 -7.59 -17.39
CA GLU A 34 -13.29 -8.34 -18.06
C GLU A 34 -13.18 -9.85 -17.84
N ALA A 35 -11.97 -10.38 -17.68
CA ALA A 35 -11.71 -11.78 -17.34
C ALA A 35 -11.96 -12.12 -15.85
N GLY A 36 -12.49 -11.19 -15.06
CA GLY A 36 -12.84 -11.43 -13.66
C GLY A 36 -11.73 -11.15 -12.65
N LEU A 37 -10.69 -10.39 -13.03
CA LEU A 37 -9.69 -9.92 -12.08
C LEU A 37 -10.36 -9.11 -10.96
N HIS A 38 -10.03 -9.43 -9.70
CA HIS A 38 -10.47 -8.63 -8.55
C HIS A 38 -10.09 -7.15 -8.74
N ARG A 39 -11.06 -6.26 -8.51
CA ARG A 39 -10.93 -4.82 -8.83
C ARG A 39 -9.78 -4.17 -8.05
N PRO A 40 -8.73 -3.68 -8.73
CA PRO A 40 -7.65 -2.94 -8.07
C PRO A 40 -8.17 -1.61 -7.53
N ALA A 41 -7.54 -1.12 -6.45
CA ALA A 41 -7.90 0.16 -5.85
C ALA A 41 -7.71 1.34 -6.80
N SER A 42 -6.68 1.29 -7.63
CA SER A 42 -6.49 2.20 -8.76
C SER A 42 -6.13 1.38 -10.00
N PRO A 43 -7.05 1.15 -10.97
CA PRO A 43 -6.77 0.30 -12.12
C PRO A 43 -5.53 0.72 -12.94
N ALA A 44 -5.25 2.03 -13.02
CA ALA A 44 -4.09 2.53 -13.75
C ALA A 44 -2.77 2.35 -12.98
N LEU A 45 -2.83 2.39 -11.65
CA LEU A 45 -1.68 2.64 -10.79
C LEU A 45 -1.82 1.93 -9.44
N SER A 46 -2.29 0.68 -9.38
CA SER A 46 -2.56 0.06 -8.07
C SER A 46 -1.24 -0.30 -7.38
N PRO A 47 -1.04 0.04 -6.09
CA PRO A 47 0.09 -0.45 -5.34
C PRO A 47 0.02 -1.98 -5.21
N ALA A 48 1.19 -2.61 -5.31
CA ALA A 48 1.35 -4.05 -5.33
C ALA A 48 2.66 -4.48 -4.64
N LEU A 49 2.72 -5.74 -4.24
CA LEU A 49 3.95 -6.43 -3.83
C LEU A 49 4.22 -7.56 -4.84
N VAL A 50 5.46 -7.69 -5.30
CA VAL A 50 5.90 -8.77 -6.21
C VAL A 50 7.15 -9.43 -5.66
N GLU A 51 7.09 -10.76 -5.48
CA GLU A 51 8.23 -11.59 -5.09
C GLU A 51 8.20 -12.89 -5.88
N GLY A 52 9.31 -13.19 -6.57
CA GLY A 52 9.41 -14.39 -7.41
C GLY A 52 8.32 -14.45 -8.49
N ASP A 53 7.54 -15.53 -8.47
CA ASP A 53 6.41 -15.81 -9.36
C ASP A 53 5.05 -15.43 -8.75
N SER A 54 5.05 -14.62 -7.68
CA SER A 54 3.87 -14.24 -6.93
C SER A 54 3.66 -12.73 -6.89
N ILE A 55 2.39 -12.32 -6.86
CA ILE A 55 1.98 -10.92 -6.80
C ILE A 55 0.79 -10.74 -5.86
N ALA A 56 0.74 -9.64 -5.12
CA ALA A 56 -0.49 -9.15 -4.52
C ALA A 56 -0.68 -7.66 -4.79
N TYR A 57 -1.93 -7.20 -4.82
CA TYR A 57 -2.23 -5.78 -5.03
C TYR A 57 -3.41 -5.31 -4.18
N LEU A 58 -3.44 -4.01 -3.92
CA LEU A 58 -4.49 -3.33 -3.18
C LEU A 58 -5.81 -3.36 -3.97
N THR A 59 -6.90 -3.74 -3.31
CA THR A 59 -8.26 -3.77 -3.87
C THR A 59 -9.16 -2.74 -3.19
N LEU A 60 -10.18 -2.30 -3.93
CA LEU A 60 -11.21 -1.38 -3.42
C LEU A 60 -12.59 -1.87 -3.88
N GLU A 61 -13.41 -2.26 -2.91
CA GLU A 61 -14.74 -2.85 -3.13
C GLU A 61 -15.81 -1.96 -2.51
N ARG A 62 -16.88 -1.64 -3.25
CA ARG A 62 -18.02 -0.88 -2.69
C ARG A 62 -18.80 -1.76 -1.72
N THR A 63 -19.05 -1.30 -0.50
CA THR A 63 -19.71 -2.10 0.57
C THR A 63 -21.20 -1.83 0.75
N ALA A 64 -21.70 -0.69 0.28
CA ALA A 64 -23.12 -0.34 0.38
C ALA A 64 -23.79 -0.51 -1.00
N GLU A 65 -24.87 -1.28 -1.04
CA GLU A 65 -25.75 -1.40 -2.21
C GLU A 65 -26.86 -0.34 -2.18
N ASP A 66 -27.26 0.11 -0.99
CA ASP A 66 -28.34 1.09 -0.79
C ASP A 66 -27.98 2.46 -1.43
N PRO A 67 -28.73 2.90 -2.45
CA PRO A 67 -28.52 4.18 -3.13
C PRO A 67 -28.69 5.40 -2.22
N GLU A 68 -29.43 5.27 -1.11
CA GLU A 68 -29.71 6.40 -0.20
C GLU A 68 -28.60 6.62 0.83
N THR A 69 -27.66 5.68 0.96
CA THR A 69 -26.50 5.80 1.86
C THR A 69 -25.26 6.28 1.12
N GLU A 70 -24.44 7.08 1.81
CA GLU A 70 -23.15 7.47 1.25
C GLU A 70 -22.30 6.22 0.97
N PRO A 71 -21.76 6.06 -0.26
CA PRO A 71 -21.03 4.86 -0.63
C PRO A 71 -19.76 4.72 0.22
N ARG A 72 -19.62 3.58 0.87
CA ARG A 72 -18.42 3.17 1.58
C ARG A 72 -17.65 2.16 0.75
N PHE A 73 -16.32 2.19 0.84
CA PHE A 73 -15.46 1.29 0.08
C PHE A 73 -14.52 0.54 1.02
N ARG A 74 -14.50 -0.79 0.92
CA ARG A 74 -13.60 -1.67 1.65
C ARG A 74 -12.25 -1.71 0.94
N LEU A 75 -11.22 -1.38 1.70
CA LEU A 75 -9.84 -1.65 1.32
C LEU A 75 -9.49 -3.10 1.67
N GLY A 76 -8.83 -3.77 0.74
CA GLY A 76 -8.33 -5.12 0.92
C GLY A 76 -7.13 -5.40 0.03
N ALA A 77 -6.74 -6.66 -0.05
CA ALA A 77 -5.71 -7.13 -0.96
C ALA A 77 -6.11 -8.47 -1.54
N VAL A 78 -5.58 -8.77 -2.72
CA VAL A 78 -5.68 -10.08 -3.35
C VAL A 78 -4.29 -10.47 -3.83
N GLY A 79 -3.97 -11.75 -3.72
CA GLY A 79 -2.70 -12.29 -4.16
C GLY A 79 -2.85 -13.51 -5.07
N TYR A 80 -1.87 -13.69 -5.93
CA TYR A 80 -1.78 -14.75 -6.93
C TYR A 80 -0.38 -15.35 -6.90
N GLY A 81 -0.30 -16.64 -7.22
CA GLY A 81 0.95 -17.41 -7.16
C GLY A 81 1.18 -18.08 -5.79
N PRO A 82 2.25 -18.88 -5.66
CA PRO A 82 2.55 -19.66 -4.45
C PRO A 82 2.62 -18.85 -3.16
N ALA A 83 3.16 -17.62 -3.21
CA ALA A 83 3.27 -16.70 -2.08
C ALA A 83 2.19 -15.61 -2.07
N GLY A 84 1.19 -15.70 -2.95
CA GLY A 84 0.18 -14.65 -3.13
C GLY A 84 -0.58 -14.33 -1.84
N ALA A 85 -0.98 -15.35 -1.08
CA ALA A 85 -1.68 -15.14 0.20
C ALA A 85 -0.84 -14.36 1.21
N ASP A 86 0.45 -14.68 1.33
CA ASP A 86 1.37 -14.00 2.25
C ASP A 86 1.62 -12.55 1.82
N LEU A 87 1.78 -12.30 0.51
CA LEU A 87 1.90 -10.96 -0.04
C LEU A 87 0.63 -10.13 0.20
N ALA A 88 -0.55 -10.73 0.05
CA ALA A 88 -1.82 -10.05 0.32
C ALA A 88 -1.97 -9.72 1.80
N GLU A 89 -1.56 -10.62 2.70
CA GLU A 89 -1.60 -10.38 4.13
C GLU A 89 -0.66 -9.24 4.56
N ARG A 90 0.52 -9.10 3.94
CA ARG A 90 1.42 -7.96 4.15
C ARG A 90 0.77 -6.63 3.77
N ILE A 91 0.06 -6.58 2.64
CA ILE A 91 -0.72 -5.38 2.27
C ILE A 91 -1.82 -5.11 3.31
N CYS A 92 -2.54 -6.15 3.75
CA CYS A 92 -3.54 -6.03 4.81
C CYS A 92 -2.95 -5.55 6.14
N ALA A 93 -1.72 -5.95 6.47
CA ALA A 93 -1.01 -5.45 7.65
C ALA A 93 -0.74 -3.94 7.54
N GLN A 94 -0.33 -3.44 6.36
CA GLN A 94 -0.15 -2.01 6.15
C GLN A 94 -1.48 -1.23 6.21
N ILE A 95 -2.57 -1.79 5.69
CA ILE A 95 -3.93 -1.24 5.83
C ILE A 95 -4.29 -1.11 7.32
N ARG A 96 -4.06 -2.15 8.13
CA ARG A 96 -4.35 -2.12 9.57
C ARG A 96 -3.47 -1.14 10.33
N ALA A 97 -2.20 -1.02 9.97
CA ALA A 97 -1.28 -0.08 10.61
C ALA A 97 -1.59 1.39 10.26
N TRP A 98 -2.09 1.65 9.04
CA TRP A 98 -2.54 2.98 8.61
C TRP A 98 -3.87 3.40 9.25
N SER A 99 -4.80 2.46 9.46
CA SER A 99 -6.19 2.74 9.88
C SER A 99 -6.36 3.70 11.06
N PRO A 100 -5.63 3.53 12.19
CA PRO A 100 -5.82 4.36 13.38
C PRO A 100 -5.28 5.78 13.21
N THR A 101 -4.31 5.97 12.31
CA THR A 101 -3.56 7.22 12.10
C THR A 101 -3.70 7.70 10.66
N ARG A 102 -4.89 7.52 10.07
CA ARG A 102 -5.11 7.80 8.65
C ARG A 102 -4.93 9.26 8.22
N THR A 103 -4.96 10.19 9.17
CA THR A 103 -4.70 11.63 8.97
C THR A 103 -3.27 12.03 9.36
N ALA A 104 -2.46 11.10 9.85
CA ALA A 104 -1.08 11.40 10.22
C ALA A 104 -0.28 11.70 8.97
N GLU A 105 0.44 12.81 9.01
CA GLU A 105 1.34 13.20 7.94
C GLU A 105 2.72 12.57 8.18
N PRO A 106 3.24 11.83 7.19
CA PRO A 106 4.55 11.21 7.29
C PRO A 106 5.65 12.28 7.35
N VAL A 107 6.65 12.06 8.21
CA VAL A 107 7.87 12.88 8.22
C VAL A 107 8.98 12.11 7.53
N VAL A 108 9.65 12.76 6.57
CA VAL A 108 10.82 12.21 5.88
C VAL A 108 12.05 13.01 6.29
N THR A 109 12.95 12.39 7.04
CA THR A 109 14.21 13.00 7.47
C THR A 109 15.36 12.43 6.64
N ALA A 110 16.18 13.31 6.06
CA ALA A 110 17.34 12.93 5.27
C ALA A 110 18.63 13.06 6.09
N TYR A 111 19.46 12.01 6.03
CA TYR A 111 20.76 11.93 6.68
C TYR A 111 21.86 11.66 5.64
N PRO A 112 23.11 12.11 5.88
CA PRO A 112 24.27 11.65 5.12
C PRO A 112 24.36 10.12 5.06
N ALA A 113 24.85 9.56 3.94
CA ALA A 113 24.91 8.11 3.69
C ALA A 113 25.71 7.31 4.73
N ASP A 114 26.68 7.95 5.38
CA ASP A 114 27.58 7.38 6.37
C ASP A 114 27.10 7.54 7.83
N THR A 115 25.93 8.16 8.04
CA THR A 115 25.32 8.27 9.37
C THR A 115 25.03 6.87 9.93
N PRO A 116 25.52 6.49 11.12
CA PRO A 116 25.28 5.16 11.68
C PRO A 116 23.82 4.99 12.14
N ASP A 117 23.35 3.74 12.21
CA ASP A 117 21.96 3.42 12.61
C ASP A 117 21.59 3.97 14.00
N SER A 118 22.56 4.06 14.92
CA SER A 118 22.37 4.60 16.27
C SER A 118 21.99 6.07 16.30
N ASP A 119 22.28 6.80 15.21
CA ASP A 119 22.10 8.25 15.12
C ASP A 119 20.89 8.60 14.25
N LEU A 120 20.20 7.58 13.69
CA LEU A 120 18.96 7.74 12.97
C LEU A 120 17.78 7.85 13.94
N ALA A 121 16.77 8.65 13.55
CA ALA A 121 15.49 8.63 14.22
C ALA A 121 14.79 7.27 14.03
N ASP A 122 13.90 6.92 14.95
CA ASP A 122 13.04 5.75 14.81
C ASP A 122 12.13 5.87 13.58
N GLY A 123 12.12 4.84 12.74
CA GLY A 123 11.29 4.81 11.54
C GLY A 123 11.74 3.77 10.53
N SER A 124 11.11 3.80 9.35
CA SER A 124 11.51 2.97 8.22
C SER A 124 12.68 3.62 7.48
N VAL A 125 13.79 2.91 7.34
CA VAL A 125 15.01 3.43 6.70
C VAL A 125 15.08 2.98 5.24
N ILE A 126 15.28 3.95 4.34
CA ILE A 126 15.59 3.73 2.93
C ILE A 126 17.01 4.21 2.66
N ASP A 127 17.92 3.27 2.42
CA ASP A 127 19.29 3.56 2.06
C ASP A 127 19.43 3.84 0.55
N ARG A 128 20.12 4.93 0.22
CA ARG A 128 20.49 5.32 -1.15
C ARG A 128 21.99 5.65 -1.18
N PRO A 129 22.64 5.63 -2.36
CA PRO A 129 24.10 5.81 -2.46
C PRO A 129 24.66 7.08 -1.78
N SER A 130 23.87 8.15 -1.67
CA SER A 130 24.32 9.44 -1.13
C SER A 130 23.48 9.94 0.05
N VAL A 131 22.45 9.22 0.48
CA VAL A 131 21.50 9.67 1.51
C VAL A 131 20.83 8.48 2.18
N ARG A 132 20.53 8.61 3.45
CA ARG A 132 19.62 7.72 4.17
C ARG A 132 18.32 8.50 4.45
N LEU A 133 17.18 7.93 4.11
CA LEU A 133 15.87 8.53 4.37
C LEU A 133 15.17 7.75 5.47
N VAL A 134 14.80 8.43 6.55
CA VAL A 134 13.95 7.85 7.61
C VAL A 134 12.54 8.34 7.41
N ILE A 135 11.58 7.42 7.34
CA ILE A 135 10.14 7.70 7.23
C ILE A 135 9.47 7.33 8.56
N SER A 136 8.82 8.31 9.19
CA SER A 136 8.03 8.16 10.42
C SER A 136 6.60 8.69 10.24
N TYR A 137 5.69 8.30 11.14
CA TYR A 137 4.24 8.59 11.11
C TYR A 137 3.74 9.01 12.49
#